data_AF-A0A1H3LSE3-F1
#
_entry.id   AF-A0A1H3LSE3-F1
#
_cell.length_a   1.000
_cell.length_b   1.000
_cell.length_c   1.000
_cell.angle_alpha   90.00
_cell.angle_beta   90.00
_cell.angle_gamma   90.00
#
_symmetry.space_group_name_H-M   'P 1'
#
loop_
_entity.id
_entity.type
_entity.pdbx_description
1 polymer ?
#
loop_
_entity_poly.entity_id
_entity_poly.type
_entity_poly.pdbx_seq_one_letter_code
_entity_poly.pdbx_strand_id
1 'polypeptide(L)' 'MNLNNIPFGITNWTEIKTERHAGEHGHALWRTQQFDNIRVRIVEYSAGYLALHCK' A
#
# COMPACT_ATOMS: atom_id res chain seq x y z
N MET A 1 -1.83 2.41 -20.30
CA MET A 1 -1.81 3.13 -19.01
C MET A 1 -1.64 4.61 -19.32
N ASN A 2 -2.48 5.49 -18.75
CA ASN A 2 -2.50 6.92 -19.06
C ASN A 2 -2.40 7.70 -17.73
N LEU A 3 -1.25 8.34 -17.48
CA LEU A 3 -0.96 9.11 -16.27
C LEU A 3 -1.09 10.59 -16.60
N ASN A 4 -2.28 11.15 -16.42
CA ASN A 4 -2.50 12.57 -16.60
C ASN A 4 -2.63 13.25 -15.24
N ASN A 5 -2.15 14.49 -15.16
CA ASN A 5 -2.44 15.40 -14.05
C ASN A 5 -1.98 14.93 -12.66
N ILE A 6 -0.85 14.23 -12.56
CA ILE A 6 -0.22 13.89 -11.28
C ILE A 6 0.87 14.92 -11.00
N PRO A 7 0.60 15.97 -10.20
CA PRO A 7 1.64 16.89 -9.80
C PRO A 7 2.70 16.14 -8.98
N PHE A 8 3.98 16.45 -9.22
CA PHE A 8 5.04 16.04 -8.31
C PHE A 8 4.76 16.68 -6.95
N GLY A 9 4.62 15.85 -5.92
CA GLY A 9 4.25 16.29 -4.60
C GLY A 9 4.91 15.42 -3.53
N ILE A 10 5.10 15.99 -2.35
CA ILE A 10 5.62 15.28 -1.19
C ILE A 10 4.41 14.69 -0.46
N THR A 11 4.41 13.38 -0.25
CA THR A 11 3.40 12.71 0.57
C THR A 11 3.98 12.44 1.95
N ASN A 12 3.37 12.98 3.00
CA ASN A 12 3.73 12.62 4.37
C ASN A 12 3.09 11.28 4.75
N TRP A 13 3.83 10.19 4.58
CA TRP A 13 3.33 8.84 4.87
C TRP A 13 3.02 8.58 6.34
N THR A 14 3.51 9.41 7.26
CA THR A 14 3.23 9.26 8.69
C THR A 14 1.78 9.64 9.05
N GLU A 15 1.13 10.46 8.24
CA GLU A 15 -0.27 10.88 8.41
C GLU A 15 -1.27 9.89 7.80
N ILE A 16 -0.81 8.97 6.95
CA ILE A 16 -1.67 7.99 6.30
C ILE A 16 -1.87 6.81 7.23
N LYS A 17 -3.14 6.51 7.53
CA LYS A 17 -3.53 5.37 8.37
C LYS A 17 -3.01 4.06 7.78
N THR A 18 -2.42 3.25 8.64
CA THR A 18 -1.98 1.91 8.29
C THR A 18 -3.14 0.92 8.39
N GLU A 19 -3.29 0.08 7.37
CA GLU A 19 -4.18 -1.07 7.34
C GLU A 19 -3.37 -2.37 7.43
N ARG A 20 -3.79 -3.30 8.27
CA ARG A 20 -3.12 -4.59 8.42
C ARG A 20 -3.84 -5.66 7.60
N HIS A 21 -3.09 -6.35 6.76
CA HIS A 21 -3.55 -7.46 5.95
C HIS A 21 -2.87 -8.74 6.42
N ALA A 22 -3.65 -9.73 6.86
CA ALA A 22 -3.13 -11.01 7.30
C ALA A 22 -2.67 -11.85 6.09
N GLY A 23 -1.55 -12.56 6.26
CA GLY A 23 -1.10 -13.60 5.33
C GLY A 23 -1.43 -15.00 5.85
N GLU A 24 -1.08 -16.03 5.07
CA GLU A 24 -0.96 -17.41 5.58
C GLU A 24 0.08 -17.48 6.71
N HIS A 25 1.18 -16.74 6.54
CA HIS A 25 2.16 -16.46 7.59
C HIS A 25 2.42 -14.96 7.66
N GLY A 26 2.55 -14.42 8.87
CA GLY A 26 2.84 -13.01 9.07
C GLY A 26 1.70 -12.05 8.65
N HIS A 27 2.07 -10.81 8.35
CA HIS A 27 1.17 -9.76 7.89
C HIS A 27 1.87 -8.73 7.02
N ALA A 28 1.08 -8.01 6.23
CA ALA A 28 1.50 -6.79 5.54
C ALA A 28 0.80 -5.57 6.19
N LEU A 29 1.53 -4.47 6.31
CA LEU A 29 1.04 -3.18 6.75
C LEU A 29 1.01 -2.24 5.55
N TRP A 30 -0.17 -1.74 5.20
CA TRP A 30 -0.40 -0.95 4.00
C TRP A 30 -0.72 0.48 4.39
N ARG A 31 -0.06 1.42 3.71
CA ARG A 31 -0.50 2.82 3.65
C ARG A 31 -0.87 3.12 2.21
N THR A 32 -2.14 3.43 1.97
CA THR A 32 -2.66 3.62 0.61
C THR A 32 -3.00 5.09 0.39
N GLN A 33 -2.53 5.64 -0.73
CA GLN A 33 -2.94 6.95 -1.22
C GLN A 33 -3.49 6.83 -2.65
N GLN A 34 -4.61 7.52 -2.91
CA GLN A 34 -5.23 7.61 -4.23
C GLN A 34 -4.94 8.99 -4.81
N PHE A 35 -4.34 9.03 -6.00
CA PHE A 35 -4.11 10.21 -6.80
C PHE A 35 -4.88 10.05 -8.11
N ASP A 36 -6.04 10.68 -8.21
CA ASP A 36 -6.96 10.53 -9.34
C ASP A 36 -7.22 9.05 -9.68
N ASN A 37 -6.76 8.57 -10.83
CA ASN A 37 -6.93 7.19 -11.29
C ASN A 37 -5.81 6.23 -10.83
N ILE A 38 -4.83 6.70 -10.05
CA ILE A 38 -3.67 5.92 -9.64
C ILE A 38 -3.66 5.72 -8.14
N ARG A 39 -3.39 4.48 -7.76
CA ARG A 39 -3.27 4.07 -6.37
C ARG A 39 -1.82 3.76 -6.07
N VAL A 40 -1.24 4.45 -5.09
CA VAL A 40 0.11 4.20 -4.60
C VAL A 40 0.01 3.62 -3.20
N ARG A 41 0.83 2.61 -2.92
CA ARG A 41 0.90 1.97 -1.60
C ARG A 41 2.33 1.83 -1.15
N ILE A 42 2.60 2.19 0.10
CA ILE A 42 3.77 1.67 0.83
C ILE A 42 3.31 0.42 1.57
N VAL A 43 4.05 -0.66 1.37
CA VAL A 43 3.77 -1.95 1.99
C VAL A 43 4.99 -2.39 2.81
N GLU A 44 4.78 -2.59 4.10
CA GLU A 44 5.78 -3.16 5.00
C GLU A 44 5.37 -4.61 5.32
N TYR A 45 6.30 -5.55 5.16
CA TYR A 45 6.05 -6.97 5.42
C TYR A 45 6.67 -7.37 6.75
N SER A 46 5.95 -8.20 7.52
CA SER A 46 6.57 -8.87 8.66
C SER A 46 7.55 -9.95 8.19
N ALA A 47 8.47 -10.34 9.08
CA ALA A 47 9.35 -11.47 8.82
C ALA A 47 8.54 -12.73 8.47
N GLY A 48 8.98 -13.45 7.43
CA GLY A 48 8.33 -14.67 6.96
C GLY A 48 6.93 -14.47 6.39
N TYR A 49 6.56 -13.25 5.97
CA TYR A 49 5.26 -13.00 5.39
C TYR A 49 5.01 -13.88 4.15
N LEU A 50 3.90 -14.61 4.16
CA LEU A 50 3.36 -15.35 3.02
C LEU A 50 1.94 -14.85 2.79
N ALA A 51 1.67 -14.26 1.63
CA ALA A 51 0.36 -13.70 1.34
C ALA A 51 -0.72 -14.80 1.35
N LEU A 52 -1.87 -14.51 1.97
CA LEU A 52 -3.06 -15.32 1.82
C LEU A 52 -3.65 -15.02 0.44
N HIS A 53 -3.30 -15.86 -0.53
CA HIS A 53 -3.89 -15.76 -1.85
C HIS A 53 -5.26 -16.42 -1.81
N CYS A 54 -6.30 -15.74 -2.33
CA CYS A 54 -7.53 -16.46 -2.67
C CYS A 54 -7.16 -17.53 -3.70
N LYS A 55 -7.42 -18.81 -3.38
CA LYS A 55 -7.47 -19.88 -4.39
C LYS A 55 -8.61 -19.62 -5.37
#